data_AF-A0A5C7ITA1-F1
#
_entry.id   AF-A0A5C7ITA1-F1
#
_cell.length_a   1.000
_cell.length_b   1.000
_cell.length_c   1.000
_cell.angle_alpha   90.00
_cell.angle_beta   90.00
_cell.angle_gamma   90.00
#
_symmetry.space_group_name_H-M   'P 1'
#
loop_
_entity.id
_entity.type
_entity.pdbx_description
1 polymer ?
#
loop_
_entity_poly.entity_id
_entity_poly.type
_entity_poly.pdbx_seq_one_letter_code
_entity_poly.pdbx_strand_id
1 'polypeptide(L)'
;MGRCLCLFSWVWFVLAVCNFDMQFIFVVAGWEGNAHDARIFLTTMRNHALNFPKPPKGMTRDIYPQMDGYLGPYKGERYHLPDFRQGSQPTGHQEVFNHTHSSLRSVIERTFGVWKKRWKILRDMPSYPFDKQVKIVIVNMAIHNYIRRHAKHDHHFEKIENDPDFILEEDNERDDDFQEENHNANTPTAREVKKLRDSIAESLMRAWHCPTKTTMTF
;
A
#
# COMPACT_ATOMS: atom_id res chain seq x y z
N MET A 1 9.21 2.56 -11.59
CA MET A 1 8.24 1.55 -11.12
C MET A 1 7.53 2.07 -9.90
N GLY A 2 6.23 2.35 -9.98
CA GLY A 2 5.40 2.64 -8.80
C GLY A 2 5.44 1.50 -7.79
N ARG A 3 5.55 1.84 -6.50
CA ARG A 3 5.67 0.92 -5.38
C ARG A 3 4.62 1.29 -4.33
N CYS A 4 3.70 0.38 -4.03
CA CYS A 4 2.70 0.59 -2.97
C CYS A 4 3.23 0.11 -1.62
N LEU A 5 3.00 0.88 -0.56
CA LEU A 5 3.43 0.56 0.80
C LEU A 5 2.23 0.59 1.75
N CYS A 6 1.93 -0.53 2.43
CA CYS A 6 1.05 -0.61 3.59
C CYS A 6 1.41 -1.85 4.42
N LEU A 7 0.96 -1.85 5.67
CA LEU A 7 1.05 -2.91 6.68
C LEU A 7 -0.38 -3.10 7.24
N PHE A 8 -0.85 -4.33 7.46
CA PHE A 8 -2.01 -4.67 8.32
C PHE A 8 -2.01 -6.18 8.66
N SER A 9 -2.84 -6.61 9.61
CA SER A 9 -2.65 -7.77 10.51
C SER A 9 -3.45 -9.02 10.05
N TRP A 10 -3.86 -9.93 10.94
CA TRP A 10 -3.04 -10.96 11.63
C TRP A 10 -2.55 -12.07 10.66
N VAL A 11 -1.64 -13.00 11.01
CA VAL A 11 -0.98 -13.33 12.30
C VAL A 11 0.51 -12.92 12.33
N TRP A 12 1.11 -12.69 11.16
CA TRP A 12 2.53 -12.35 11.01
C TRP A 12 2.63 -10.88 10.65
N PHE A 13 3.30 -10.08 11.47
CA PHE A 13 3.60 -8.69 11.13
C PHE A 13 4.58 -8.66 9.95
N VAL A 14 4.04 -8.42 8.74
CA VAL A 14 4.76 -8.46 7.47
C VAL A 14 4.68 -7.10 6.78
N LEU A 15 5.82 -6.41 6.67
CA LEU A 15 5.95 -5.28 5.78
C LEU A 15 6.18 -5.80 4.36
N ALA A 16 5.24 -5.56 3.45
CA ALA A 16 5.40 -5.89 2.05
C ALA A 16 5.24 -4.67 1.15
N VAL A 17 5.88 -4.75 -0.02
CA VAL A 17 5.73 -3.79 -1.11
C VAL A 17 5.32 -4.59 -2.33
N CYS A 18 4.27 -4.15 -3.03
CA CYS A 18 3.87 -4.74 -4.30
C CYS A 18 4.04 -3.76 -5.47
N ASN A 19 4.11 -4.31 -6.68
CA ASN A 19 3.90 -3.55 -7.91
C ASN A 19 2.41 -3.59 -8.31
N PHE A 20 2.06 -2.87 -9.39
CA PHE A 20 0.71 -2.87 -9.96
C PHE A 20 0.23 -4.26 -10.45
N ASP A 21 1.17 -5.13 -10.83
CA ASP A 21 0.88 -6.51 -11.24
C ASP A 21 0.61 -7.46 -10.06
N MET A 22 0.36 -6.94 -8.85
CA MET A 22 0.08 -7.72 -7.64
C MET A 22 1.21 -8.71 -7.25
N GLN A 23 2.46 -8.39 -7.60
CA GLN A 23 3.64 -9.15 -7.20
C GLN A 23 4.35 -8.45 -6.04
N PHE A 24 4.73 -9.21 -5.01
CA PHE A 24 5.56 -8.73 -3.92
C PHE A 24 7.00 -8.47 -4.41
N ILE A 25 7.45 -7.23 -4.36
CA ILE A 25 8.80 -6.80 -4.76
C ILE A 25 9.74 -6.59 -3.57
N PHE A 26 9.21 -6.58 -2.36
CA PHE A 26 9.95 -6.54 -1.10
C PHE A 26 9.08 -7.12 0.01
N VAL A 27 9.69 -7.86 0.95
CA VAL A 27 9.03 -8.49 2.09
C VAL A 27 9.99 -8.48 3.29
N VAL A 28 9.51 -8.02 4.44
CA VAL A 28 10.13 -8.24 5.76
C VAL A 28 9.07 -8.85 6.66
N ALA A 29 9.36 -10.02 7.19
CA ALA A 29 8.48 -10.82 8.06
C ALA A 29 9.22 -11.19 9.34
N GLY A 30 8.48 -11.54 10.40
CA GLY A 30 9.07 -11.99 11.67
C GLY A 30 9.23 -10.91 12.72
N TRP A 31 8.32 -9.95 12.77
CA TRP A 31 8.22 -9.01 13.87
C TRP A 31 7.42 -9.62 15.04
N GLU A 32 8.04 -9.69 16.22
CA GLU A 32 7.42 -10.25 17.43
C GLU A 32 6.60 -9.21 18.21
N GLY A 33 5.45 -9.66 18.73
CA GLY A 33 4.53 -8.86 19.57
C GLY A 33 3.74 -7.78 18.81
N ASN A 34 2.90 -7.02 19.53
CA ASN A 34 2.08 -5.92 18.99
C ASN A 34 2.98 -4.74 18.57
N ALA A 35 3.67 -4.88 17.45
CA ALA A 35 4.48 -3.83 16.86
C ALA A 35 3.58 -2.92 16.02
N HIS A 36 3.37 -1.67 16.46
CA HIS A 36 2.72 -0.67 15.60
C HIS A 36 3.43 -0.57 14.25
N ASP A 37 2.65 -0.44 13.19
CA ASP A 37 3.13 -0.45 11.80
C ASP A 37 4.21 0.61 11.55
N ALA A 38 4.05 1.79 12.14
CA ALA A 38 5.06 2.84 12.19
C ALA A 38 6.45 2.35 12.63
N ARG A 39 6.51 1.48 13.66
CA ARG A 39 7.76 0.96 14.25
C ARG A 39 8.44 -0.05 13.33
N ILE A 40 7.66 -0.95 12.73
CA ILE A 40 8.12 -1.95 11.74
C ILE A 40 8.73 -1.22 10.55
N PHE A 41 8.00 -0.24 10.03
CA PHE A 41 8.40 0.54 8.87
C PHE A 41 9.64 1.41 9.13
N LEU A 42 9.65 2.18 10.22
CA LEU A 42 10.81 3.00 10.62
C LEU A 42 12.07 2.17 10.80
N THR A 43 11.97 1.00 11.45
CA THR A 43 13.14 0.15 11.67
C THR A 43 13.63 -0.48 10.37
N THR A 44 12.70 -0.90 9.50
CA THR A 44 13.05 -1.44 8.18
C THR A 44 13.78 -0.39 7.33
N MET A 45 13.33 0.87 7.36
CA MET A 45 13.93 1.99 6.64
C MET A 45 15.31 2.40 7.17
N ARG A 46 15.52 2.31 8.49
CA ARG A 46 16.80 2.58 9.17
C ARG A 46 17.82 1.46 8.96
N ASN A 47 17.38 0.20 8.81
CA ASN A 47 18.27 -0.92 8.55
C ASN A 47 18.68 -1.01 7.07
N HIS A 48 19.81 -0.38 6.74
CA HIS A 48 20.38 -0.40 5.39
C HIS A 48 20.65 -1.81 4.83
N ALA A 49 20.90 -2.82 5.68
CA ALA A 49 21.17 -4.18 5.23
C ALA A 49 19.91 -4.86 4.61
N LEU A 50 18.71 -4.38 4.94
CA LEU A 50 17.47 -4.88 4.32
C LEU A 50 17.28 -4.40 2.88
N ASN A 51 18.05 -3.42 2.40
CA ASN A 51 17.93 -2.85 1.05
C ASN A 51 16.50 -2.41 0.68
N PHE A 52 15.78 -1.86 1.67
CA PHE A 52 14.41 -1.39 1.49
C PHE A 52 14.28 -0.37 0.34
N PRO A 53 13.28 -0.50 -0.56
CA PRO A 53 13.07 0.42 -1.68
C PRO A 53 12.78 1.87 -1.26
N LYS A 54 13.78 2.75 -1.39
CA LYS A 54 13.63 4.19 -1.11
C LYS A 54 13.03 4.93 -2.33
N PRO A 55 12.16 5.93 -2.12
CA PRO A 55 11.66 6.78 -3.19
C PRO A 55 12.82 7.63 -3.79
N PRO A 56 12.64 8.19 -5.00
CA PRO A 56 13.59 9.13 -5.59
C PRO A 56 13.91 10.30 -4.64
N LYS A 57 15.16 10.78 -4.67
CA LYS A 57 15.59 11.93 -3.86
C LYS A 57 14.74 13.15 -4.20
N GLY A 58 14.14 13.79 -3.20
CA GLY A 58 13.34 15.01 -3.35
C GLY A 58 11.83 14.88 -3.08
N MET A 59 11.35 13.73 -2.60
CA MET A 59 9.97 13.56 -2.11
C MET A 59 9.91 13.68 -0.56
N THR A 60 8.87 14.27 0.04
CA THR A 60 8.85 14.71 1.46
C THR A 60 7.50 14.54 2.20
N ARG A 61 7.51 13.78 3.33
CA ARG A 61 6.70 13.74 4.60
C ARG A 61 5.20 14.14 4.75
N ASP A 62 4.23 13.23 4.62
CA ASP A 62 2.85 13.47 5.11
C ASP A 62 2.12 12.23 5.68
N ILE A 63 2.80 11.10 5.89
CA ILE A 63 2.24 9.90 6.58
C ILE A 63 3.01 9.58 7.87
N TYR A 64 4.29 9.99 7.95
CA TYR A 64 5.14 9.74 9.10
C TYR A 64 5.96 11.00 9.41
N PRO A 65 5.74 11.67 10.56
CA PRO A 65 6.39 12.92 10.95
C PRO A 65 7.94 12.88 11.06
N GLN A 66 8.55 11.71 10.87
CA GLN A 66 9.99 11.49 10.87
C GLN A 66 10.57 11.13 9.49
N MET A 67 9.78 11.04 8.40
CA MET A 67 10.20 10.32 7.18
C MET A 67 9.95 11.02 5.84
N ASP A 68 11.04 11.28 5.11
CA ASP A 68 10.98 11.82 3.74
C ASP A 68 10.39 10.78 2.77
N GLY A 69 9.54 11.23 1.83
CA GLY A 69 9.12 10.42 0.67
C GLY A 69 7.72 9.80 0.66
N TYR A 70 6.87 10.00 1.67
CA TYR A 70 5.54 9.35 1.78
C TYR A 70 4.45 10.38 1.99
N LEU A 71 3.44 10.45 1.12
CA LEU A 71 2.39 11.48 1.13
C LEU A 71 1.00 10.90 1.35
N GLY A 72 0.30 11.35 2.39
CA GLY A 72 -1.06 10.94 2.71
C GLY A 72 -2.13 11.73 1.94
N PRO A 73 -3.39 11.26 1.97
CA PRO A 73 -4.50 11.88 1.27
C PRO A 73 -4.84 13.28 1.80
N TYR A 74 -5.47 14.09 0.97
CA TYR A 74 -6.11 15.32 1.39
C TYR A 74 -7.31 15.01 2.29
N LYS A 75 -7.32 15.60 3.49
CA LYS A 75 -8.41 15.50 4.47
C LYS A 75 -9.55 16.43 4.06
N GLY A 76 -10.80 15.98 4.19
CA GLY A 76 -12.01 16.75 3.85
C GLY A 76 -12.49 16.59 2.40
N GLU A 77 -11.74 15.88 1.56
CA GLU A 77 -12.08 15.55 0.18
C GLU A 77 -12.47 14.07 0.06
N ARG A 78 -13.19 13.67 -1.00
CA ARG A 78 -13.53 12.25 -1.25
C ARG A 78 -12.25 11.40 -1.34
N TYR A 79 -12.32 10.16 -0.86
CA TYR A 79 -11.15 9.27 -0.80
C TYR A 79 -11.43 7.80 -1.17
N HIS A 80 -12.57 7.23 -0.82
CA HIS A 80 -12.80 5.80 -1.04
C HIS A 80 -13.13 5.54 -2.51
N LEU A 81 -12.55 4.49 -3.12
CA LEU A 81 -12.80 4.16 -4.53
C LEU A 81 -14.29 3.96 -4.89
N PRO A 82 -15.14 3.36 -4.03
CA PRO A 82 -16.57 3.26 -4.30
C PRO A 82 -17.24 4.63 -4.54
N ASP A 83 -16.86 5.68 -3.81
CA ASP A 83 -17.41 7.04 -3.94
C ASP A 83 -17.16 7.63 -5.33
N PHE A 84 -16.04 7.26 -5.97
CA PHE A 84 -15.66 7.69 -7.31
C PHE A 84 -16.21 6.79 -8.42
N ARG A 85 -16.51 5.52 -8.11
CA ARG A 85 -17.12 4.55 -9.05
C ARG A 85 -18.62 4.76 -9.18
N GLN A 86 -19.30 5.07 -8.06
CA GLN A 86 -20.74 5.30 -8.00
C GLN A 86 -21.12 6.78 -8.21
N GLY A 87 -20.21 7.71 -7.87
CA GLY A 87 -20.42 9.15 -7.98
C GLY A 87 -19.86 9.78 -9.25
N SER A 88 -19.72 11.10 -9.21
CA SER A 88 -19.02 11.87 -10.26
C SER A 88 -17.52 11.58 -10.27
N GLN A 89 -16.89 11.71 -11.44
CA GLN A 89 -15.44 11.67 -11.58
C GLN A 89 -14.75 12.68 -10.64
N PRO A 90 -13.48 12.44 -10.24
CA PRO A 90 -12.68 13.41 -9.49
C PRO A 90 -12.66 14.78 -10.19
N THR A 91 -13.07 15.82 -9.48
CA THR A 91 -13.29 17.17 -10.02
C THR A 91 -12.12 18.12 -9.74
N GLY A 92 -11.49 18.00 -8.58
CA GLY A 92 -10.35 18.82 -8.16
C GLY A 92 -9.03 18.04 -8.14
N HIS A 93 -7.91 18.75 -8.11
CA HIS A 93 -6.57 18.15 -8.00
C HIS A 93 -6.44 17.28 -6.74
N GLN A 94 -7.07 17.69 -5.64
CA GLN A 94 -7.08 16.93 -4.39
C GLN A 94 -7.87 15.62 -4.51
N GLU A 95 -9.05 15.64 -5.13
CA GLU A 95 -9.81 14.41 -5.43
C GLU A 95 -9.05 13.49 -6.39
N VAL A 96 -8.39 14.02 -7.42
CA VAL A 96 -7.56 13.23 -8.35
C VAL A 96 -6.37 12.59 -7.62
N PHE A 97 -5.71 13.32 -6.72
CA PHE A 97 -4.66 12.78 -5.85
C PHE A 97 -5.21 11.68 -4.94
N ASN A 98 -6.33 11.93 -4.25
CA ASN A 98 -6.98 10.98 -3.35
C ASN A 98 -7.42 9.70 -4.07
N HIS A 99 -8.09 9.82 -5.22
CA HIS A 99 -8.43 8.69 -6.07
C HIS A 99 -7.19 7.88 -6.48
N THR A 100 -6.09 8.55 -6.83
CA THR A 100 -4.82 7.90 -7.20
C THR A 100 -4.19 7.19 -6.00
N HIS A 101 -4.16 7.82 -4.82
CA HIS A 101 -3.67 7.25 -3.57
C HIS A 101 -4.50 6.03 -3.13
N SER A 102 -5.83 6.14 -3.22
CA SER A 102 -6.78 5.05 -2.93
C SER A 102 -6.65 3.89 -3.93
N SER A 103 -6.39 4.20 -5.21
CA SER A 103 -6.06 3.21 -6.24
C SER A 103 -4.77 2.44 -5.91
N LEU A 104 -3.73 3.15 -5.45
CA LEU A 104 -2.46 2.53 -5.00
C LEU A 104 -2.69 1.60 -3.80
N ARG A 105 -3.48 2.05 -2.81
CA ARG A 105 -3.84 1.27 -1.62
C ARG A 105 -4.63 0.00 -1.98
N SER A 106 -5.62 0.13 -2.87
CA SER A 106 -6.42 -1.03 -3.34
C SER A 106 -5.58 -2.12 -4.01
N VAL A 107 -4.45 -1.80 -4.67
CA VAL A 107 -3.56 -2.83 -5.23
C VAL A 107 -2.92 -3.67 -4.14
N ILE A 108 -2.40 -3.05 -3.06
CA ILE A 108 -1.73 -3.79 -2.00
C ILE A 108 -2.73 -4.61 -1.16
N GLU A 109 -3.90 -4.05 -0.84
CA GLU A 109 -5.01 -4.77 -0.19
C GLU A 109 -5.45 -6.01 -0.98
N ARG A 110 -5.80 -5.84 -2.27
CA ARG A 110 -6.18 -6.96 -3.14
C ARG A 110 -5.07 -8.00 -3.28
N THR A 111 -3.80 -7.58 -3.25
CA THR A 111 -2.64 -8.50 -3.29
C THR A 111 -2.56 -9.35 -2.03
N PHE A 112 -2.68 -8.74 -0.85
CA PHE A 112 -2.74 -9.45 0.43
C PHE A 112 -3.96 -10.36 0.52
N GLY A 113 -5.13 -9.92 0.07
CA GLY A 113 -6.33 -10.73 0.05
C GLY A 113 -6.18 -12.00 -0.81
N VAL A 114 -5.69 -11.89 -2.05
CA VAL A 114 -5.45 -13.06 -2.92
C VAL A 114 -4.49 -14.04 -2.26
N TRP A 115 -3.43 -13.52 -1.62
CA TRP A 115 -2.43 -14.31 -0.91
C TRP A 115 -3.02 -15.02 0.33
N LYS A 116 -3.68 -14.29 1.23
CA LYS A 116 -4.36 -14.81 2.43
C LYS A 116 -5.40 -15.89 2.06
N LYS A 117 -6.25 -15.64 1.06
CA LYS A 117 -7.33 -16.56 0.65
C LYS A 117 -6.81 -17.85 0.03
N ARG A 118 -5.73 -17.79 -0.76
CA ARG A 118 -5.13 -18.97 -1.38
C ARG A 118 -4.51 -19.92 -0.35
N TRP A 119 -3.82 -19.37 0.64
CA TRP A 119 -2.99 -20.13 1.56
C TRP A 119 -3.64 -20.25 2.94
N LYS A 120 -4.55 -21.21 3.11
CA LYS A 120 -5.23 -21.50 4.40
C LYS A 120 -4.27 -21.68 5.59
N ILE A 121 -3.05 -22.16 5.35
CA ILE A 121 -1.98 -22.28 6.36
C ILE A 121 -1.55 -20.93 6.98
N LEU A 122 -1.84 -19.79 6.33
CA LEU A 122 -1.57 -18.46 6.90
C LEU A 122 -2.62 -18.04 7.92
N ARG A 123 -3.87 -18.48 7.73
CA ARG A 123 -4.99 -18.27 8.66
C ARG A 123 -4.91 -19.29 9.81
N ASP A 124 -4.80 -20.56 9.45
CA ASP A 124 -4.81 -21.69 10.39
C ASP A 124 -3.37 -22.20 10.60
N MET A 125 -2.47 -21.31 11.03
CA MET A 125 -1.03 -21.60 11.14
C MET A 125 -0.77 -22.65 12.25
N PRO A 126 -0.18 -23.82 11.92
CA PRO A 126 0.16 -24.83 12.93
C PRO A 126 1.24 -24.34 13.89
N SER A 127 1.27 -24.89 15.10
CA SER A 127 2.26 -24.56 16.14
C SER A 127 3.67 -25.03 15.77
N TYR A 128 4.32 -24.26 14.91
CA TYR A 128 5.72 -24.39 14.53
C TYR A 128 6.57 -23.35 15.30
N PRO A 129 7.90 -23.55 15.43
CA PRO A 129 8.79 -22.49 15.90
C PRO A 129 8.65 -21.22 15.05
N PHE A 130 8.77 -20.04 15.67
CA PHE A 130 8.56 -18.72 15.04
C PHE A 130 9.32 -18.58 13.71
N ASP A 131 10.63 -18.88 13.69
CA ASP A 131 11.47 -18.90 12.48
C ASP A 131 10.90 -19.73 11.32
N LYS A 132 10.24 -20.84 11.63
CA LYS A 132 9.64 -21.73 10.63
C LYS A 132 8.35 -21.14 10.08
N GLN A 133 7.56 -20.47 10.92
CA GLN A 133 6.35 -19.75 10.49
C GLN A 133 6.71 -18.53 9.61
N VAL A 134 7.78 -17.79 9.96
CA VAL A 134 8.35 -16.72 9.11
C VAL A 134 8.79 -17.26 7.75
N LYS A 135 9.47 -18.42 7.71
CA LYS A 135 9.86 -19.08 6.45
C LYS A 135 8.63 -19.51 5.63
N ILE A 136 7.57 -20.02 6.26
CA ILE A 136 6.31 -20.37 5.58
C ILE A 136 5.70 -19.12 4.92
N VAL A 137 5.64 -17.98 5.60
CA VAL A 137 5.16 -16.71 5.03
C VAL A 137 5.95 -16.32 3.79
N ILE A 138 7.28 -16.25 3.88
CA ILE A 138 8.17 -15.84 2.78
C ILE A 138 8.03 -16.79 1.57
N VAL A 139 7.98 -18.11 1.82
CA VAL A 139 7.80 -19.12 0.77
C VAL A 139 6.44 -18.96 0.08
N ASN A 140 5.35 -18.74 0.82
CA ASN A 140 4.03 -18.53 0.22
C ASN A 140 3.95 -17.24 -0.62
N MET A 141 4.65 -16.16 -0.22
CA MET A 141 4.78 -14.95 -1.03
C MET A 141 5.60 -15.16 -2.30
N ALA A 142 6.68 -15.95 -2.23
CA ALA A 142 7.46 -16.34 -3.41
C ALA A 142 6.64 -17.21 -4.39
N ILE A 143 5.85 -18.17 -3.88
CA ILE A 143 4.97 -19.00 -4.72
C ILE A 143 3.84 -18.16 -5.32
N HIS A 144 3.25 -17.21 -4.59
CA HIS A 144 2.28 -16.24 -5.12
C HIS A 144 2.85 -15.48 -6.33
N ASN A 145 4.07 -14.96 -6.22
CA ASN A 145 4.76 -14.30 -7.33
C ASN A 145 5.02 -15.24 -8.51
N TYR A 146 5.41 -16.49 -8.26
CA TYR A 146 5.63 -17.48 -9.31
C TYR A 146 4.33 -17.77 -10.07
N ILE A 147 3.22 -18.00 -9.36
CA ILE A 147 1.90 -18.20 -9.95
C ILE A 147 1.51 -16.97 -10.78
N ARG A 148 1.63 -15.76 -10.22
CA ARG A 148 1.29 -14.51 -10.92
C ARG A 148 2.09 -14.27 -12.21
N ARG A 149 3.28 -14.84 -12.34
CA ARG A 149 4.14 -14.71 -13.54
C ARG A 149 3.93 -15.80 -14.59
N HIS A 150 3.47 -16.98 -14.18
CA HIS A 150 3.50 -18.18 -15.04
C HIS A 150 2.13 -18.85 -15.24
N ALA A 151 1.16 -18.64 -14.36
CA ALA A 151 -0.20 -19.12 -14.57
C ALA A 151 -0.94 -18.17 -15.52
N LYS A 152 -1.27 -18.65 -16.73
CA LYS A 152 -2.07 -17.90 -17.71
C LYS A 152 -3.50 -17.64 -17.24
N HIS A 153 -4.03 -18.58 -16.47
CA HIS A 153 -5.36 -18.56 -15.88
C HIS A 153 -5.23 -18.93 -14.41
N ASP A 154 -5.63 -18.03 -13.53
CA ASP A 154 -5.67 -18.27 -12.10
C ASP A 154 -6.92 -17.63 -11.51
N HIS A 155 -7.84 -18.49 -11.07
CA HIS A 155 -9.15 -18.10 -10.54
C HIS A 155 -9.11 -17.02 -9.44
N HIS A 156 -8.07 -16.95 -8.61
CA HIS A 156 -8.02 -15.94 -7.53
C HIS A 156 -7.62 -14.56 -8.07
N PHE A 157 -6.70 -14.50 -9.03
CA PHE A 157 -6.36 -13.26 -9.72
C PHE A 157 -7.48 -12.82 -10.66
N GLU A 158 -7.97 -13.73 -11.50
CA GLU A 158 -9.08 -13.45 -12.45
C GLU A 158 -10.32 -12.93 -11.73
N LYS A 159 -10.69 -13.48 -10.56
CA LYS A 159 -11.83 -12.96 -9.79
C LYS A 159 -11.64 -11.49 -9.38
N ILE A 160 -10.44 -11.11 -8.98
CA ILE A 160 -10.09 -9.76 -8.50
C ILE A 160 -9.87 -8.76 -9.65
N GLU A 161 -9.55 -9.25 -10.85
CA GLU A 161 -9.41 -8.44 -12.06
C GLU A 161 -10.76 -8.19 -12.74
N ASN A 162 -11.64 -9.20 -12.75
CA ASN A 162 -13.00 -9.09 -13.28
C ASN A 162 -13.96 -8.34 -12.35
N ASP A 163 -13.68 -8.32 -11.04
CA ASP A 163 -14.43 -7.57 -10.04
C ASP A 163 -13.49 -6.72 -9.17
N PRO A 164 -13.19 -5.47 -9.58
CA PRO A 164 -12.35 -4.54 -8.83
C PRO A 164 -12.99 -4.01 -7.55
N ASP A 165 -14.28 -4.27 -7.33
CA ASP A 165 -15.05 -3.99 -6.11
C ASP A 165 -15.11 -5.23 -5.20
N PHE A 166 -14.51 -6.36 -5.59
CA PHE A 166 -14.44 -7.58 -4.78
C PHE A 166 -13.50 -7.37 -3.58
N ILE A 167 -14.04 -6.74 -2.54
CA ILE A 167 -13.54 -6.83 -1.18
C ILE A 167 -13.59 -8.32 -0.82
N LEU A 168 -12.41 -8.90 -0.74
CA LEU A 168 -12.23 -10.19 -0.08
C LEU A 168 -12.61 -9.96 1.38
N GLU A 169 -13.64 -10.64 1.88
CA GLU A 169 -14.09 -10.57 3.27
C GLU A 169 -12.88 -10.66 4.21
N GLU A 170 -12.44 -9.51 4.70
CA GLU A 170 -11.51 -9.42 5.82
C GLU A 170 -12.36 -9.54 7.08
N ASP A 171 -11.94 -10.41 8.00
CA ASP A 171 -12.43 -10.36 9.38
C ASP A 171 -12.31 -8.90 9.85
N ASN A 172 -13.34 -8.35 10.50
CA ASN A 172 -13.49 -6.92 10.83
C ASN A 172 -12.31 -6.31 11.61
N GLU A 173 -11.18 -6.08 10.94
CA GLU A 173 -10.06 -5.30 11.41
C GLU A 173 -10.46 -3.84 11.17
N ARG A 174 -10.71 -3.13 12.28
CA ARG A 174 -11.00 -1.70 12.29
C ARG A 174 -9.95 -0.99 11.43
N ASP A 175 -10.42 -0.10 10.55
CA ASP A 175 -9.58 0.99 10.07
C ASP A 175 -8.96 1.65 11.30
N ASP A 176 -7.68 1.40 11.54
CA ASP A 176 -6.88 2.18 12.49
C ASP A 176 -6.64 3.50 11.78
N ASP A 177 -7.68 4.35 11.81
CA ASP A 177 -7.66 5.72 11.34
C ASP A 177 -6.40 6.36 11.92
N PHE A 178 -5.48 6.76 11.03
CA PHE A 178 -4.14 7.20 11.41
C PHE A 178 -4.27 8.51 12.19
N GLN A 179 -4.50 8.38 13.51
CA GLN A 179 -4.52 9.48 14.47
C GLN A 179 -3.09 9.98 14.63
N GLU A 180 -2.64 10.78 13.66
CA GLU A 180 -1.45 11.61 13.83
C GLU A 180 -1.65 12.47 15.08
N GLU A 181 -0.68 12.34 16.01
CA GLU A 181 -0.52 13.31 17.07
C GLU A 181 -0.48 14.73 16.48
N ASN A 182 -1.11 15.65 17.20
CA ASN A 182 -1.50 16.98 16.73
C ASN A 182 -0.28 17.87 16.40
N HIS A 183 0.37 17.63 15.26
CA HIS A 183 1.59 18.31 14.87
C HIS A 183 1.31 19.70 14.32
N ASN A 184 2.03 20.67 14.86
CA ASN A 184 1.85 22.09 14.56
C ASN A 184 2.13 22.38 13.07
N ALA A 185 1.05 22.64 12.32
CA ALA A 185 1.04 22.86 10.87
C ALA A 185 1.90 24.05 10.37
N ASN A 186 2.54 24.78 11.28
CA ASN A 186 3.45 25.88 10.99
C ASN A 186 4.94 25.49 10.93
N THR A 187 5.32 24.23 11.10
CA THR A 187 6.72 23.83 10.88
C THR A 187 7.14 24.06 9.41
N PRO A 188 8.40 24.48 9.12
CA PRO A 188 8.87 24.66 7.75
C PRO A 188 8.69 23.39 6.90
N THR A 189 8.98 22.24 7.51
CA THR A 189 8.88 20.92 6.89
C THR A 189 7.46 20.60 6.44
N ALA A 190 6.43 20.83 7.26
CA ALA A 190 5.03 20.60 6.87
C ALA A 190 4.58 21.49 5.68
N ARG A 191 5.20 22.66 5.50
CA ARG A 191 4.91 23.54 4.35
C ARG A 191 5.55 23.05 3.05
N GLU A 192 6.75 22.45 3.11
CA GLU A 192 7.44 21.87 1.95
C GLU A 192 6.70 20.64 1.42
N VAL A 193 6.24 19.82 2.35
CA VAL A 193 5.37 18.65 2.11
C VAL A 193 4.11 19.05 1.36
N LYS A 194 3.37 20.01 1.90
CA LYS A 194 2.11 20.45 1.31
C LYS A 194 2.34 20.91 -0.13
N LYS A 195 3.36 21.74 -0.37
CA LYS A 195 3.76 22.17 -1.72
C LYS A 195 4.08 21.01 -2.65
N LEU A 196 4.76 19.96 -2.16
CA LEU A 196 5.05 18.78 -2.98
C LEU A 196 3.77 18.01 -3.31
N ARG A 197 2.89 17.77 -2.32
CA ARG A 197 1.60 17.09 -2.56
C ARG A 197 0.75 17.88 -3.56
N ASP A 198 0.66 19.20 -3.38
CA ASP A 198 -0.05 20.12 -4.28
C ASP A 198 0.54 20.05 -5.71
N SER A 199 1.86 20.07 -5.86
CA SER A 199 2.54 19.94 -7.16
C SER A 199 2.30 18.57 -7.84
N ILE A 200 2.26 17.48 -7.08
CA ILE A 200 1.93 16.15 -7.58
C ILE A 200 0.45 16.08 -7.98
N ALA A 201 -0.45 16.62 -7.14
CA ALA A 201 -1.89 16.67 -7.39
C ALA A 201 -2.23 17.46 -8.67
N GLU A 202 -1.62 18.63 -8.87
CA GLU A 202 -1.74 19.41 -10.11
C GLU A 202 -1.18 18.66 -11.34
N SER A 203 -0.10 17.90 -11.17
CA SER A 203 0.51 17.13 -12.24
C SER A 203 -0.33 15.91 -12.63
N LEU A 204 -0.91 15.21 -11.64
CA LEU A 204 -1.90 14.17 -11.84
C LEU A 204 -3.16 14.72 -12.51
N MET A 205 -3.68 15.88 -12.08
CA MET A 205 -4.86 16.49 -12.68
C MET A 205 -4.63 16.89 -14.15
N ARG A 206 -3.45 17.43 -14.49
CA ARG A 206 -3.06 17.71 -15.88
C ARG A 206 -2.97 16.42 -16.72
N ALA A 207 -2.45 15.33 -16.17
CA ALA A 207 -2.41 14.04 -16.84
C ALA A 207 -3.81 13.41 -17.01
N TRP A 208 -4.69 13.58 -16.01
CA TRP A 208 -6.06 13.05 -16.00
C TRP A 208 -6.92 13.60 -17.16
N HIS A 209 -6.71 14.86 -17.53
CA HIS A 209 -7.42 15.51 -18.64
C HIS A 209 -6.70 15.35 -20.00
N CYS A 210 -5.58 14.61 -20.06
CA CYS A 210 -4.83 14.40 -21.29
C CYS A 210 -5.44 13.24 -22.11
N PRO A 211 -5.88 13.45 -23.38
CA PRO A 211 -6.56 12.41 -24.15
C PRO A 211 -5.71 11.17 -24.47
N THR A 212 -4.38 11.29 -24.41
CA THR A 212 -3.47 10.16 -24.61
C THR A 212 -3.31 9.39 -23.29
N LYS A 213 -3.89 8.17 -23.24
CA LYS A 213 -3.65 7.18 -22.18
C LYS A 213 -2.17 6.78 -22.12
N THR A 214 -1.35 7.61 -21.49
CA THR A 214 0.05 7.32 -21.20
C THR A 214 0.11 6.74 -19.79
N THR A 215 0.40 5.44 -19.69
CA THR A 215 0.74 4.77 -18.43
C THR A 215 1.76 5.60 -17.65
N MET A 216 1.36 6.19 -16.52
CA MET A 216 2.27 7.00 -15.71
C MET A 216 3.34 6.11 -15.06
N THR A 217 4.51 6.04 -15.70
CA THR A 217 5.70 5.42 -15.14
C THR A 217 6.33 6.34 -14.11
N PHE A 218 5.79 6.29 -12.89
CA PHE A 218 6.63 6.37 -11.68
C PHE A 218 7.50 5.11 -11.61
#